data_AF-A0A2N2LG46-F1
#
_entry.id   AF-A0A2N2LG46-F1
#
_cell.length_a   1.000
_cell.length_b   1.000
_cell.length_c   1.000
_cell.angle_alpha   90.00
_cell.angle_beta   90.00
_cell.angle_gamma   90.00
#
_symmetry.space_group_name_H-M   'P 1'
#
loop_
_entity.id
_entity.type
_entity.pdbx_description
1 polymer ?
#
loop_
_entity_poly.entity_id
_entity_poly.type
_entity_poly.pdbx_seq_one_letter_code
_entity_poly.pdbx_strand_id
1 'polypeptide(L)'
;MGRYEDLPSGKKSLTLDEPRLCMRSDVESYCRASDAHGLQSPQPDQKEHTMKFWQIFSPGTKPIIGMVHVQALPGTPNHHLSTKEIVRLAVEEAKVYEQAGLDAIMLENMHDLPYLNRVVGPEITSTLTAVACAVRDAVTVPLGIQVLAAANKEALSIAKAAEIQFIRAEGFVFGHVADEGYIDACAGELLRYRKQIGAEHIAILTDIKKKHSAHAITSDVGIGETASAAEFFLSDGLIVTGSATGKAAAPADLQAVRKASSLPILIGSGITPENIRSFWELADSFIIGSYFKTDGLWSNSLSLERILNVLNAIR
;
A
#
# COMPACT_ATOMS: atom_id res chain seq x y z
N MET A 1 2.67 24.72 -78.29
CA MET A 1 1.70 23.61 -78.31
C MET A 1 1.45 23.21 -76.87
N GLY A 2 0.28 23.33 -76.24
CA GLY A 2 -1.04 23.80 -76.65
C GLY A 2 -1.76 24.38 -75.42
N ARG A 3 -2.82 25.16 -75.70
CA ARG A 3 -3.70 25.86 -74.75
C ARG A 3 -4.76 24.92 -74.18
N TYR A 4 -5.28 25.22 -73.00
CA TYR A 4 -6.65 24.98 -72.53
C TYR A 4 -6.87 25.97 -71.37
N GLU A 5 -7.45 27.14 -71.60
CA GLU A 5 -8.89 27.47 -71.70
C GLU A 5 -9.65 27.45 -70.37
N ASP A 6 -10.21 28.61 -70.08
CA ASP A 6 -11.02 29.01 -68.94
C ASP A 6 -12.31 28.18 -68.78
N LEU A 7 -12.73 27.97 -67.53
CA LEU A 7 -14.12 27.66 -67.19
C LEU A 7 -14.58 28.46 -65.95
N PRO A 8 -15.90 28.78 -65.86
CA PRO A 8 -16.37 30.00 -65.25
C PRO A 8 -16.92 29.85 -63.82
N SER A 9 -16.92 30.98 -63.12
CA SER A 9 -17.56 31.22 -61.84
C SER A 9 -19.07 30.93 -61.88
N GLY A 10 -19.51 29.98 -61.04
CA GLY A 10 -20.93 29.68 -60.84
C GLY A 10 -21.21 29.32 -59.39
N LYS A 11 -21.64 30.31 -58.60
CA LYS A 11 -22.19 30.13 -57.25
C LYS A 11 -23.41 29.19 -57.32
N LYS A 12 -23.35 28.07 -56.61
CA LYS A 12 -24.54 27.41 -56.06
C LYS A 12 -24.26 27.03 -54.60
N SER A 13 -24.96 27.75 -53.74
CA SER A 13 -25.19 27.46 -52.33
C SER A 13 -25.69 26.03 -52.15
N LEU A 14 -24.91 25.21 -51.44
CA LEU A 14 -25.38 23.98 -50.81
C LEU A 14 -25.11 24.16 -49.31
N THR A 15 -26.18 24.49 -48.60
CA THR A 15 -26.26 24.48 -47.14
C THR A 15 -26.12 23.03 -46.68
N LEU A 16 -25.00 22.71 -46.05
CA LEU A 16 -24.87 21.54 -45.20
C LEU A 16 -24.89 22.03 -43.76
N ASP A 17 -25.95 21.64 -43.05
CA ASP A 17 -26.16 21.86 -41.64
C ASP A 17 -25.03 21.20 -40.83
N GLU A 18 -24.16 22.02 -40.23
CA GLU A 18 -23.29 21.58 -39.14
C GLU A 18 -23.99 21.85 -37.80
N PRO A 19 -24.30 20.81 -36.99
CA PRO A 19 -24.76 21.05 -35.63
C PRO A 19 -23.58 21.54 -34.78
N ARG A 20 -23.64 22.83 -34.41
CA ARG A 20 -22.84 23.41 -33.32
C ARG A 20 -23.13 22.63 -32.04
N LEU A 21 -22.22 21.75 -31.64
CA LEU A 21 -22.26 21.11 -30.33
C LEU A 21 -21.91 22.17 -29.26
N CYS A 22 -22.94 22.71 -28.64
CA CYS A 22 -22.83 23.58 -27.48
C CYS A 22 -22.31 22.75 -26.30
N MET A 23 -21.01 22.82 -26.00
CA MET A 23 -20.48 22.36 -24.72
C MET A 23 -20.95 23.32 -23.62
N ARG A 24 -22.12 23.06 -23.04
CA ARG A 24 -22.53 23.64 -21.76
C ARG A 24 -23.24 22.58 -20.91
N SER A 25 -22.65 22.37 -19.72
CA SER A 25 -23.22 21.83 -18.49
C SER A 25 -23.78 20.39 -18.48
N ASP A 26 -22.89 19.40 -18.44
CA ASP A 26 -23.20 18.00 -18.04
C ASP A 26 -22.55 17.60 -16.70
N VAL A 27 -22.26 18.57 -15.82
CA VAL A 27 -21.77 18.29 -14.46
C VAL A 27 -22.92 18.27 -13.44
N GLU A 28 -24.04 18.94 -13.71
CA GLU A 28 -25.18 19.01 -12.78
C GLU A 28 -26.19 17.87 -12.92
N SER A 29 -26.21 17.18 -14.07
CA SER A 29 -27.13 16.06 -14.33
C SER A 29 -26.72 14.77 -13.59
N TYR A 30 -25.42 14.59 -13.32
CA TYR A 30 -24.93 13.39 -12.64
C TYR A 30 -25.18 13.40 -11.13
N CYS A 31 -25.27 14.58 -10.51
CA CYS A 31 -25.64 14.72 -9.09
C CYS A 31 -27.10 14.36 -8.79
N ARG A 32 -27.97 14.21 -9.80
CA ARG A 32 -29.39 13.85 -9.61
C ARG A 32 -29.69 12.37 -9.89
N ALA A 33 -28.76 11.63 -10.50
CA ALA A 33 -28.98 10.22 -10.84
C ALA A 33 -28.72 9.26 -9.65
N SER A 34 -28.04 9.73 -8.59
CA SER A 34 -27.82 8.96 -7.36
C SER A 34 -29.06 8.81 -6.47
N ASP A 35 -30.13 9.56 -6.73
CA ASP A 35 -31.30 9.63 -5.84
C ASP A 35 -32.50 8.77 -6.30
N ALA A 36 -32.38 8.07 -7.44
CA ALA A 36 -33.52 7.39 -8.08
C ALA A 36 -33.57 5.86 -7.92
N HIS A 37 -32.60 5.24 -7.25
CA HIS A 37 -32.63 3.81 -6.94
C HIS A 37 -32.39 3.60 -5.44
N GLY A 38 -33.43 3.17 -4.74
CA GLY A 38 -33.42 2.84 -3.30
C GLY A 38 -32.58 1.60 -2.98
N LEU A 39 -31.30 1.64 -3.31
CA LEU A 39 -30.29 0.83 -2.65
C LEU A 39 -29.95 1.57 -1.36
N GLN A 40 -30.54 1.12 -0.25
CA GLN A 40 -30.08 1.56 1.07
C GLN A 40 -28.58 1.34 1.15
N SER A 41 -27.83 2.44 1.27
CA SER A 41 -26.42 2.38 1.65
C SER A 41 -26.29 1.50 2.89
N PRO A 42 -25.37 0.52 2.93
CA PRO A 42 -25.23 -0.36 4.08
C PRO A 42 -25.07 0.48 5.35
N GLN A 43 -25.69 0.03 6.45
CA GLN A 43 -25.48 0.65 7.75
C GLN A 43 -23.96 0.71 8.05
N PRO A 44 -23.45 1.72 8.76
CA PRO A 44 -22.00 1.89 9.01
C PRO A 44 -21.31 0.63 9.53
N ASP A 45 -21.98 -0.08 10.44
CA ASP A 45 -21.63 -1.41 10.97
C ASP A 45 -21.44 -2.45 9.85
N GLN A 46 -22.40 -2.58 8.91
CA GLN A 46 -22.32 -3.55 7.82
C GLN A 46 -21.23 -3.26 6.79
N LYS A 47 -20.84 -1.99 6.61
CA LYS A 47 -19.69 -1.63 5.75
C LYS A 47 -18.39 -2.17 6.34
N GLU A 48 -18.22 -2.07 7.65
CA GLU A 48 -17.01 -2.48 8.35
C GLU A 48 -16.77 -4.00 8.21
N HIS A 49 -17.81 -4.81 8.34
CA HIS A 49 -17.73 -6.28 8.17
C HIS A 49 -17.37 -6.76 6.75
N THR A 50 -17.52 -5.92 5.72
CA THR A 50 -17.20 -6.29 4.32
C THR A 50 -15.78 -5.97 3.89
N MET A 51 -15.04 -5.16 4.67
CA MET A 51 -13.66 -4.79 4.31
C MET A 51 -12.70 -5.93 4.63
N LYS A 52 -11.81 -6.26 3.69
CA LYS A 52 -10.86 -7.38 3.83
C LYS A 52 -9.98 -7.26 5.08
N PHE A 53 -9.59 -6.04 5.45
CA PHE A 53 -8.82 -5.80 6.67
C PHE A 53 -9.53 -6.33 7.93
N TRP A 54 -10.83 -6.06 8.08
CA TRP A 54 -11.61 -6.50 9.23
C TRP A 54 -11.96 -7.99 9.21
N GLN A 55 -11.90 -8.62 8.03
CA GLN A 55 -11.95 -10.08 7.91
C GLN A 55 -10.66 -10.75 8.43
N ILE A 56 -9.54 -10.03 8.43
CA ILE A 56 -8.25 -10.52 8.94
C ILE A 56 -8.14 -10.34 10.46
N PHE A 57 -8.50 -9.17 10.99
CA PHE A 57 -8.18 -8.78 12.38
C PHE A 57 -9.35 -8.71 13.36
N SER A 58 -10.58 -8.96 12.90
CA SER A 58 -11.84 -8.71 13.62
C SER A 58 -12.11 -7.21 13.90
N PRO A 59 -13.33 -6.71 13.68
CA PRO A 59 -13.69 -5.33 14.03
C PRO A 59 -13.46 -5.01 15.52
N GLY A 60 -13.05 -3.77 15.81
CA GLY A 60 -12.82 -3.29 17.17
C GLY A 60 -11.47 -3.66 17.78
N THR A 61 -10.63 -4.44 17.09
CA THR A 61 -9.24 -4.65 17.47
C THR A 61 -8.33 -3.55 16.91
N LYS A 62 -7.14 -3.40 17.47
CA LYS A 62 -6.09 -2.49 16.96
C LYS A 62 -4.77 -3.26 16.80
N PRO A 63 -4.64 -4.08 15.74
CA PRO A 63 -3.55 -5.05 15.64
C PRO A 63 -2.18 -4.38 15.57
N ILE A 64 -1.23 -4.96 16.29
CA ILE A 64 0.19 -4.61 16.26
C ILE A 64 0.91 -5.58 15.32
N ILE A 65 1.48 -5.03 14.24
CA ILE A 65 2.13 -5.78 13.17
C ILE A 65 3.64 -5.63 13.29
N GLY A 66 4.35 -6.75 13.48
CA GLY A 66 5.80 -6.79 13.59
C GLY A 66 6.47 -6.96 12.22
N MET A 67 7.45 -6.10 11.90
CA MET A 67 8.19 -6.20 10.63
C MET A 67 9.40 -7.14 10.75
N VAL A 68 9.41 -8.23 9.99
CA VAL A 68 10.60 -9.05 9.75
C VAL A 68 11.35 -8.46 8.56
N HIS A 69 12.51 -7.85 8.83
CA HIS A 69 13.42 -7.39 7.79
C HIS A 69 14.24 -8.58 7.29
N VAL A 70 13.82 -9.15 6.16
CA VAL A 70 14.49 -10.30 5.54
C VAL A 70 15.91 -9.89 5.15
N GLN A 71 16.87 -10.79 5.40
CA GLN A 71 18.28 -10.58 5.05
C GLN A 71 18.46 -10.43 3.54
N ALA A 72 19.55 -9.76 3.15
CA ALA A 72 19.86 -9.42 1.76
C ALA A 72 19.76 -10.66 0.85
N LEU A 73 18.96 -10.55 -0.21
CA LEU A 73 18.59 -11.66 -1.09
C LEU A 73 19.56 -11.83 -2.26
N PRO A 74 19.62 -13.02 -2.90
CA PRO A 74 20.46 -13.23 -4.08
C PRO A 74 20.28 -12.14 -5.14
N GLY A 75 21.38 -11.71 -5.75
CA GLY A 75 21.39 -10.62 -6.74
C GLY A 75 21.63 -9.22 -6.15
N THR A 76 21.48 -9.05 -4.84
CA THR A 76 21.72 -7.76 -4.17
C THR A 76 23.19 -7.60 -3.78
N PRO A 77 23.74 -6.38 -3.72
CA PRO A 77 25.16 -6.16 -3.41
C PRO A 77 25.61 -6.69 -2.05
N ASN A 78 24.72 -6.71 -1.05
CA ASN A 78 25.04 -7.12 0.32
C ASN A 78 24.73 -8.60 0.61
N HIS A 79 24.29 -9.37 -0.39
CA HIS A 79 23.99 -10.78 -0.22
C HIS A 79 25.24 -11.62 0.07
N HIS A 80 25.20 -12.33 1.20
CA HIS A 80 26.31 -13.16 1.67
C HIS A 80 25.87 -14.45 2.37
N LEU A 81 24.57 -14.63 2.61
CA LEU A 81 24.00 -15.80 3.28
C LEU A 81 23.40 -16.77 2.28
N SER A 82 23.41 -18.06 2.57
CA SER A 82 22.64 -19.03 1.77
C SER A 82 21.14 -18.81 1.95
N THR A 83 20.33 -19.20 0.95
CA THR A 83 18.86 -19.15 1.05
C THR A 83 18.33 -19.86 2.30
N LYS A 84 18.95 -20.97 2.72
CA LYS A 84 18.54 -21.71 3.93
C LYS A 84 18.77 -20.90 5.21
N GLU A 85 19.86 -20.14 5.28
CA GLU A 85 20.15 -19.27 6.42
C GLU A 85 19.19 -18.08 6.47
N ILE A 86 18.90 -17.47 5.32
CA ILE A 86 17.92 -16.38 5.20
C ILE A 86 16.54 -16.84 5.70
N VAL A 87 16.08 -18.00 5.23
CA VAL A 87 14.82 -18.62 5.66
C VAL A 87 14.81 -18.88 7.17
N ARG A 88 15.88 -19.50 7.69
CA ARG A 88 15.98 -19.81 9.13
C ARG A 88 15.87 -18.56 9.98
N LEU A 89 16.61 -17.50 9.64
CA LEU A 89 16.61 -16.23 10.39
C LEU A 89 15.23 -15.55 10.37
N ALA A 90 14.56 -15.51 9.21
CA ALA A 90 13.22 -14.93 9.11
C ALA A 90 12.19 -15.70 9.94
N VAL A 91 12.26 -17.04 9.96
CA VAL A 91 11.41 -17.90 10.80
C VAL A 91 11.69 -17.67 12.29
N GLU A 92 12.95 -17.56 12.68
CA GLU A 92 13.33 -17.26 14.07
C GLU A 92 12.75 -15.92 14.53
N GLU A 93 12.86 -14.86 13.73
CA GLU A 93 12.28 -13.56 14.05
C GLU A 93 10.75 -13.59 14.11
N ALA A 94 10.10 -14.25 13.16
CA ALA A 94 8.64 -14.39 13.14
C ALA A 94 8.11 -15.09 14.41
N LYS A 95 8.77 -16.17 14.85
CA LYS A 95 8.41 -16.87 16.09
C LYS A 95 8.53 -16.00 17.32
N VAL A 96 9.54 -15.12 17.39
CA VAL A 96 9.68 -14.17 18.50
C VAL A 96 8.48 -13.22 18.58
N TYR A 97 8.01 -12.71 17.43
CA TYR A 97 6.83 -11.85 17.40
C TYR A 97 5.55 -12.57 17.85
N GLU A 98 5.30 -13.78 17.35
CA GLU A 98 4.13 -14.56 17.75
C GLU A 98 4.17 -14.91 19.25
N GLN A 99 5.33 -15.36 19.76
CA GLN A 99 5.50 -15.70 21.18
C GLN A 99 5.34 -14.49 22.11
N ALA A 100 5.70 -13.30 21.64
CA ALA A 100 5.48 -12.06 22.38
C ALA A 100 3.99 -11.62 22.38
N GLY A 101 3.17 -12.22 21.50
CA GLY A 101 1.74 -11.94 21.38
C GLY A 101 1.41 -10.78 20.45
N LEU A 102 2.16 -10.61 19.36
CA LEU A 102 1.77 -9.68 18.28
C LEU A 102 0.62 -10.27 17.46
N ASP A 103 -0.21 -9.39 16.90
CA ASP A 103 -1.42 -9.77 16.18
C ASP A 103 -1.16 -10.18 14.74
N ALA A 104 -0.06 -9.73 14.13
CA ALA A 104 0.39 -10.14 12.80
C ALA A 104 1.88 -9.87 12.58
N ILE A 105 2.39 -10.45 11.49
CA ILE A 105 3.78 -10.31 11.06
C ILE A 105 3.80 -9.86 9.60
N MET A 106 4.68 -8.92 9.26
CA MET A 106 4.88 -8.49 7.87
C MET A 106 6.33 -8.71 7.45
N LEU A 107 6.53 -9.31 6.28
CA LEU A 107 7.83 -9.56 5.68
C LEU A 107 8.23 -8.39 4.76
N GLU A 108 9.48 -7.95 4.81
CA GLU A 108 10.01 -6.87 3.97
C GLU A 108 11.48 -7.13 3.58
N ASN A 109 11.85 -6.87 2.33
CA ASN A 109 13.22 -7.05 1.82
C ASN A 109 14.15 -5.85 2.09
N MET A 110 14.11 -5.31 3.30
CA MET A 110 14.84 -4.08 3.72
C MET A 110 16.37 -4.17 3.55
N HIS A 111 16.96 -5.36 3.52
CA HIS A 111 18.40 -5.52 3.34
C HIS A 111 18.87 -5.57 1.88
N ASP A 112 17.96 -5.50 0.91
CA ASP A 112 18.26 -5.55 -0.54
C ASP A 112 18.85 -4.25 -1.11
N LEU A 113 19.50 -3.44 -0.27
CA LEU A 113 20.02 -2.14 -0.65
C LEU A 113 21.10 -2.25 -1.76
N PRO A 114 21.06 -1.41 -2.80
CA PRO A 114 19.98 -0.48 -3.16
C PRO A 114 18.81 -1.18 -3.88
N TYR A 115 17.59 -0.68 -3.70
CA TYR A 115 16.38 -1.28 -4.25
C TYR A 115 16.20 -1.03 -5.75
N LEU A 116 15.52 -1.95 -6.44
CA LEU A 116 15.13 -1.81 -7.84
C LEU A 116 13.79 -1.10 -7.96
N ASN A 117 13.66 -0.18 -8.92
CA ASN A 117 12.42 0.56 -9.14
C ASN A 117 11.33 -0.35 -9.75
N ARG A 118 10.32 -0.70 -8.95
CA ARG A 118 9.08 -1.42 -9.30
C ARG A 118 9.21 -2.85 -9.82
N VAL A 119 10.32 -3.22 -10.42
CA VAL A 119 10.50 -4.53 -11.04
C VAL A 119 11.75 -5.17 -10.46
N VAL A 120 11.56 -6.29 -9.77
CA VAL A 120 12.63 -7.12 -9.22
C VAL A 120 12.82 -8.39 -10.03
N GLY A 121 14.00 -8.99 -9.95
CA GLY A 121 14.31 -10.21 -10.68
C GLY A 121 13.69 -11.48 -10.07
N PRO A 122 13.68 -12.59 -10.83
CA PRO A 122 13.18 -13.87 -10.35
C PRO A 122 13.91 -14.36 -9.09
N GLU A 123 15.19 -14.03 -8.92
CA GLU A 123 15.99 -14.36 -7.75
C GLU A 123 15.43 -13.78 -6.44
N ILE A 124 14.85 -12.57 -6.50
CA ILE A 124 14.21 -11.91 -5.36
C ILE A 124 12.87 -12.60 -5.06
N THR A 125 12.03 -12.74 -6.08
CA THR A 125 10.68 -13.31 -5.91
C THR A 125 10.71 -14.79 -5.49
N SER A 126 11.62 -15.60 -6.04
CA SER A 126 11.75 -17.01 -5.66
C SER A 126 12.24 -17.15 -4.21
N THR A 127 13.19 -16.32 -3.80
CA THR A 127 13.76 -16.38 -2.46
C THR A 127 12.78 -15.86 -1.41
N LEU A 128 12.09 -14.76 -1.68
CA LEU A 128 11.02 -14.27 -0.80
C LEU A 128 9.84 -15.23 -0.71
N THR A 129 9.50 -15.93 -1.80
CA THR A 129 8.47 -16.98 -1.74
C THR A 129 8.90 -18.12 -0.80
N ALA A 130 10.15 -18.57 -0.88
CA ALA A 130 10.66 -19.59 0.03
C ALA A 130 10.65 -19.13 1.50
N VAL A 131 11.02 -17.88 1.76
CA VAL A 131 10.93 -17.27 3.10
C VAL A 131 9.48 -17.20 3.56
N ALA A 132 8.58 -16.69 2.72
CA ALA A 132 7.17 -16.52 3.02
C ALA A 132 6.47 -17.84 3.36
N CYS A 133 6.66 -18.89 2.55
CA CYS A 133 6.11 -20.22 2.82
C CYS A 133 6.63 -20.77 4.16
N ALA A 134 7.94 -20.68 4.41
CA ALA A 134 8.53 -21.20 5.64
C ALA A 134 8.05 -20.45 6.89
N VAL A 135 7.84 -19.12 6.80
CA VAL A 135 7.25 -18.34 7.88
C VAL A 135 5.78 -18.72 8.07
N ARG A 136 5.01 -18.88 6.99
CA ARG A 136 3.61 -19.32 7.05
C ARG A 136 3.46 -20.66 7.78
N ASP A 137 4.34 -21.61 7.54
CA ASP A 137 4.34 -22.92 8.21
C ASP A 137 4.76 -22.84 9.69
N ALA A 138 5.47 -21.78 10.07
CA ALA A 138 6.09 -21.65 11.39
C ALA A 138 5.27 -20.86 12.41
N VAL A 139 4.29 -20.07 11.97
CA VAL A 139 3.41 -19.25 12.81
C VAL A 139 1.95 -19.44 12.42
N THR A 140 1.03 -18.99 13.28
CA THR A 140 -0.43 -19.07 13.10
C THR A 140 -1.08 -17.71 12.87
N VAL A 141 -0.45 -16.63 13.31
CA VAL A 141 -0.95 -15.26 13.10
C VAL A 141 -1.03 -14.89 11.60
N PRO A 142 -1.88 -13.93 11.22
CA PRO A 142 -1.92 -13.39 9.86
C PRO A 142 -0.57 -12.85 9.41
N LEU A 143 -0.29 -13.04 8.12
CA LEU A 143 0.92 -12.55 7.48
C LEU A 143 0.63 -11.44 6.48
N GLY A 144 1.57 -10.50 6.40
CA GLY A 144 1.69 -9.50 5.34
C GLY A 144 3.02 -9.60 4.60
N ILE A 145 3.11 -9.01 3.41
CA ILE A 145 4.38 -8.84 2.70
C ILE A 145 4.48 -7.50 1.99
N GLN A 146 5.69 -6.95 1.95
CA GLN A 146 6.10 -5.80 1.17
C GLN A 146 7.36 -6.16 0.37
N VAL A 147 7.35 -5.85 -0.92
CA VAL A 147 8.58 -5.81 -1.72
C VAL A 147 8.83 -4.34 -2.05
N LEU A 148 9.94 -3.83 -1.52
CA LEU A 148 10.25 -2.40 -1.49
C LEU A 148 10.36 -1.80 -2.89
N ALA A 149 10.23 -0.47 -2.92
CA ALA A 149 10.26 0.34 -4.14
C ALA A 149 9.15 -0.02 -5.14
N ALA A 150 7.94 -0.23 -4.61
CA ALA A 150 6.72 -0.44 -5.37
C ALA A 150 6.69 -1.67 -6.29
N ALA A 151 7.43 -2.74 -5.96
CA ALA A 151 7.32 -4.06 -6.59
C ALA A 151 6.06 -4.82 -6.13
N ASN A 152 4.91 -4.16 -6.31
CA ASN A 152 3.64 -4.56 -5.71
C ASN A 152 3.04 -5.82 -6.35
N LYS A 153 3.30 -6.06 -7.64
CA LYS A 153 2.81 -7.27 -8.34
C LYS A 153 3.57 -8.50 -7.87
N GLU A 154 4.87 -8.35 -7.64
CA GLU A 154 5.75 -9.36 -7.09
C GLU A 154 5.33 -9.68 -5.65
N ALA A 155 5.09 -8.66 -4.82
CA ALA A 155 4.53 -8.83 -3.48
C ALA A 155 3.21 -9.62 -3.52
N LEU A 156 2.30 -9.30 -4.44
CA LEU A 156 1.02 -9.99 -4.58
C LEU A 156 1.17 -11.45 -5.05
N SER A 157 2.13 -11.71 -5.93
CA SER A 157 2.45 -13.06 -6.43
C SER A 157 2.98 -13.94 -5.31
N ILE A 158 3.93 -13.41 -4.53
CA ILE A 158 4.49 -14.09 -3.36
C ILE A 158 3.38 -14.35 -2.34
N ALA A 159 2.55 -13.34 -2.07
CA ALA A 159 1.46 -13.48 -1.12
C ALA A 159 0.46 -14.57 -1.51
N LYS A 160 0.13 -14.66 -2.81
CA LYS A 160 -0.73 -15.72 -3.35
C LYS A 160 -0.09 -17.11 -3.22
N ALA A 161 1.21 -17.23 -3.48
CA ALA A 161 1.92 -18.51 -3.41
C ALA A 161 2.11 -19.02 -1.98
N ALA A 162 2.28 -18.10 -1.02
CA ALA A 162 2.56 -18.40 0.39
C ALA A 162 1.34 -18.26 1.32
N GLU A 163 0.14 -18.12 0.76
CA GLU A 163 -1.11 -17.98 1.52
C GLU A 163 -1.06 -16.85 2.57
N ILE A 164 -0.54 -15.68 2.15
CA ILE A 164 -0.44 -14.45 2.94
C ILE A 164 -1.72 -13.61 2.77
N GLN A 165 -2.16 -12.96 3.85
CA GLN A 165 -3.48 -12.32 3.92
C GLN A 165 -3.49 -10.90 3.33
N PHE A 166 -2.38 -10.19 3.37
CA PHE A 166 -2.31 -8.82 2.87
C PHE A 166 -0.95 -8.45 2.27
N ILE A 167 -0.93 -7.44 1.41
CA ILE A 167 0.29 -6.77 0.97
C ILE A 167 0.27 -5.32 1.41
N ARG A 168 1.47 -4.76 1.63
CA ARG A 168 1.66 -3.31 1.68
C ARG A 168 2.14 -2.84 0.32
N ALA A 169 1.37 -1.95 -0.29
CA ALA A 169 1.62 -1.42 -1.62
C ALA A 169 2.06 0.04 -1.58
N GLU A 170 3.15 0.34 -2.28
CA GLU A 170 3.69 1.69 -2.44
C GLU A 170 3.28 2.28 -3.79
N GLY A 171 3.12 3.59 -3.90
CA GLY A 171 2.78 4.22 -5.19
C GLY A 171 1.47 3.68 -5.80
N PHE A 172 0.47 3.41 -4.96
CA PHE A 172 -0.81 2.89 -5.45
C PHE A 172 -1.57 3.95 -6.27
N VAL A 173 -1.66 5.17 -5.73
CA VAL A 173 -2.23 6.35 -6.38
C VAL A 173 -1.21 7.49 -6.39
N PHE A 174 -1.25 8.30 -7.45
CA PHE A 174 -0.32 9.39 -7.75
C PHE A 174 1.15 8.97 -7.92
N GLY A 175 1.82 9.56 -8.91
CA GLY A 175 3.25 9.37 -9.11
C GLY A 175 4.07 10.23 -8.15
N HIS A 176 5.25 9.76 -7.76
CA HIS A 176 6.19 10.49 -6.90
C HIS A 176 7.63 10.14 -7.25
N VAL A 177 8.59 10.91 -6.70
CA VAL A 177 10.02 10.62 -6.86
C VAL A 177 10.54 10.03 -5.55
N ALA A 178 11.05 8.80 -5.58
CA ALA A 178 11.71 8.13 -4.47
C ALA A 178 13.23 8.05 -4.71
N ASP A 179 13.95 7.39 -3.80
CA ASP A 179 15.41 7.18 -3.92
C ASP A 179 15.77 6.40 -5.19
N GLU A 180 14.86 5.55 -5.69
CA GLU A 180 14.99 4.76 -6.91
C GLU A 180 14.54 5.49 -8.19
N GLY A 181 14.14 6.76 -8.06
CA GLY A 181 13.65 7.60 -9.15
C GLY A 181 12.12 7.73 -9.20
N TYR A 182 11.58 7.97 -10.39
CA TYR A 182 10.14 8.18 -10.57
C TYR A 182 9.37 6.86 -10.39
N ILE A 183 8.32 6.87 -9.57
CA ILE A 183 7.41 5.74 -9.35
C ILE A 183 6.03 6.17 -9.84
N ASP A 184 5.51 5.51 -10.88
CA ASP A 184 4.14 5.73 -11.35
C ASP A 184 3.12 5.06 -10.43
N ALA A 185 1.92 5.64 -10.40
CA ALA A 185 0.76 5.02 -9.78
C ALA A 185 0.42 3.66 -10.41
N CYS A 186 0.12 2.64 -9.59
CA CYS A 186 -0.10 1.28 -10.08
C CYS A 186 -1.50 0.68 -9.84
N ALA A 187 -2.46 1.41 -9.25
CA ALA A 187 -3.74 0.85 -8.80
C ALA A 187 -4.45 0.00 -9.89
N GLY A 188 -4.59 0.55 -11.09
CA GLY A 188 -5.26 -0.14 -12.19
C GLY A 188 -4.53 -1.41 -12.65
N GLU A 189 -3.20 -1.39 -12.73
CA GLU A 189 -2.42 -2.56 -13.13
C GLU A 189 -2.47 -3.65 -12.04
N LEU A 190 -2.25 -3.24 -10.80
CA LEU A 190 -2.19 -4.14 -9.65
C LEU A 190 -3.53 -4.85 -9.41
N LEU A 191 -4.66 -4.14 -9.48
CA LEU A 191 -5.99 -4.73 -9.25
C LEU A 191 -6.41 -5.70 -10.36
N ARG A 192 -6.07 -5.40 -11.62
CA ARG A 192 -6.30 -6.34 -12.74
C ARG A 192 -5.45 -7.58 -12.57
N TYR A 193 -4.19 -7.41 -12.18
CA TYR A 193 -3.29 -8.53 -11.90
C TYR A 193 -3.79 -9.38 -10.73
N ARG A 194 -4.26 -8.76 -9.64
CA ARG A 194 -4.90 -9.45 -8.50
C ARG A 194 -6.01 -10.38 -8.94
N LYS A 195 -6.90 -9.89 -9.81
CA LYS A 195 -7.99 -10.68 -10.37
C LYS A 195 -7.47 -11.79 -11.30
N GLN A 196 -6.52 -11.47 -12.17
CA GLN A 196 -5.93 -12.41 -13.13
C GLN A 196 -5.33 -13.66 -12.45
N ILE A 197 -4.70 -13.50 -11.28
CA ILE A 197 -4.08 -14.63 -10.54
C ILE A 197 -5.00 -15.24 -9.46
N GLY A 198 -6.27 -14.82 -9.38
CA GLY A 198 -7.21 -15.31 -8.37
C GLY A 198 -6.80 -14.97 -6.93
N ALA A 199 -6.25 -13.76 -6.72
CA ALA A 199 -5.79 -13.24 -5.44
C ALA A 199 -6.74 -12.18 -4.84
N GLU A 200 -8.01 -12.16 -5.24
CA GLU A 200 -8.99 -11.16 -4.78
C GLU A 200 -9.28 -11.20 -3.28
N HIS A 201 -8.92 -12.28 -2.59
CA HIS A 201 -9.01 -12.41 -1.13
C HIS A 201 -7.85 -11.73 -0.38
N ILE A 202 -6.77 -11.36 -1.07
CA ILE A 202 -5.60 -10.69 -0.47
C ILE A 202 -5.88 -9.19 -0.39
N ALA A 203 -5.78 -8.62 0.81
CA ALA A 203 -5.95 -7.19 1.04
C ALA A 203 -4.75 -6.40 0.51
N ILE A 204 -5.00 -5.26 -0.14
CA ILE A 204 -3.98 -4.32 -0.58
C ILE A 204 -4.07 -3.08 0.32
N LEU A 205 -3.11 -2.96 1.25
CA LEU A 205 -2.99 -1.82 2.15
C LEU A 205 -2.00 -0.83 1.55
N THR A 206 -2.41 0.42 1.33
CA THR A 206 -1.67 1.34 0.44
C THR A 206 -1.05 2.50 1.20
N ASP A 207 0.24 2.76 0.98
CA ASP A 207 0.89 3.96 1.52
C ASP A 207 0.30 5.24 0.89
N ILE A 208 0.00 6.22 1.73
CA ILE A 208 -0.49 7.55 1.34
C ILE A 208 0.60 8.57 1.63
N LYS A 209 1.09 9.22 0.56
CA LYS A 209 2.24 10.14 0.59
C LYS A 209 3.43 9.56 1.37
N LYS A 210 3.91 8.39 0.89
CA LYS A 210 4.99 7.58 1.46
C LYS A 210 6.21 8.41 1.91
N LYS A 211 6.84 7.97 3.00
CA LYS A 211 8.20 8.33 3.44
C LYS A 211 9.27 8.03 2.39
N HIS A 212 10.42 8.71 2.48
CA HIS A 212 11.53 8.58 1.50
C HIS A 212 11.10 8.86 0.06
N SER A 213 10.20 9.84 -0.10
CA SER A 213 9.69 10.25 -1.39
C SER A 213 9.38 11.74 -1.41
N ALA A 214 9.71 12.38 -2.52
CA ALA A 214 9.33 13.74 -2.83
C ALA A 214 8.01 13.77 -3.61
N HIS A 215 7.05 14.52 -3.07
CA HIS A 215 5.72 14.72 -3.65
C HIS A 215 5.58 16.09 -4.31
N ALA A 216 6.68 16.66 -4.82
CA ALA A 216 6.70 18.02 -5.37
C ALA A 216 5.80 18.17 -6.61
N ILE A 217 5.76 17.14 -7.46
CA ILE A 217 4.94 17.10 -8.69
C ILE A 217 3.44 17.05 -8.36
N THR A 218 3.08 16.49 -7.20
CA THR A 218 1.71 16.35 -6.71
C THR A 218 1.52 17.13 -5.41
N SER A 219 2.20 18.27 -5.30
CA SER A 219 2.20 19.10 -4.08
C SER A 219 0.89 19.85 -3.88
N ASP A 220 0.13 20.03 -4.96
CA ASP A 220 -1.23 20.54 -5.00
C ASP A 220 -2.26 19.56 -4.44
N VAL A 221 -1.94 18.26 -4.40
CA VAL A 221 -2.84 17.22 -3.85
C VAL A 221 -2.52 16.98 -2.38
N GLY A 222 -3.48 17.27 -1.50
CA GLY A 222 -3.35 17.05 -0.06
C GLY A 222 -3.35 15.57 0.34
N ILE A 223 -2.94 15.26 1.58
CA ILE A 223 -2.96 13.87 2.07
C ILE A 223 -4.39 13.30 2.17
N GLY A 224 -5.37 14.13 2.53
CA GLY A 224 -6.78 13.76 2.55
C GLY A 224 -7.31 13.43 1.15
N GLU A 225 -7.00 14.26 0.14
CA GLU A 225 -7.38 13.99 -1.26
C GLU A 225 -6.69 12.74 -1.81
N THR A 226 -5.43 12.51 -1.43
CA THR A 226 -4.69 11.29 -1.77
C THR A 226 -5.39 10.06 -1.18
N ALA A 227 -5.88 10.15 0.06
CA ALA A 227 -6.65 9.09 0.72
C ALA A 227 -8.00 8.85 0.04
N SER A 228 -8.78 9.90 -0.26
CA SER A 228 -10.04 9.77 -1.00
C SER A 228 -9.84 9.12 -2.38
N ALA A 229 -8.74 9.47 -3.07
CA ALA A 229 -8.39 8.83 -4.32
C ALA A 229 -8.07 7.34 -4.11
N ALA A 230 -7.24 6.98 -3.12
CA ALA A 230 -6.93 5.58 -2.84
C ALA A 230 -8.20 4.75 -2.55
N GLU A 231 -9.15 5.28 -1.78
CA GLU A 231 -10.46 4.66 -1.54
C GLU A 231 -11.27 4.51 -2.84
N PHE A 232 -11.35 5.59 -3.64
CA PHE A 232 -12.02 5.55 -4.95
C PHE A 232 -11.40 4.50 -5.90
N PHE A 233 -10.07 4.34 -5.84
CA PHE A 233 -9.31 3.34 -6.59
C PHE A 233 -9.27 1.96 -5.91
N LEU A 234 -10.19 1.68 -4.97
CA LEU A 234 -10.44 0.36 -4.37
C LEU A 234 -9.29 -0.19 -3.52
N SER A 235 -8.58 0.69 -2.80
CA SER A 235 -7.69 0.28 -1.71
C SER A 235 -8.47 -0.44 -0.59
N ASP A 236 -7.85 -1.41 0.07
CA ASP A 236 -8.46 -2.15 1.19
C ASP A 236 -8.10 -1.54 2.56
N GLY A 237 -7.20 -0.55 2.60
CA GLY A 237 -6.75 0.16 3.80
C GLY A 237 -5.64 1.16 3.51
N LEU A 238 -5.48 2.16 4.36
CA LEU A 238 -4.57 3.28 4.14
C LEU A 238 -3.44 3.26 5.17
N ILE A 239 -2.20 3.35 4.70
CA ILE A 239 -1.02 3.42 5.57
C ILE A 239 -0.48 4.84 5.54
N VAL A 240 -0.38 5.46 6.72
CA VAL A 240 0.21 6.78 6.91
C VAL A 240 1.57 6.63 7.59
N THR A 241 2.60 7.22 6.99
CA THR A 241 3.97 7.17 7.51
C THR A 241 4.46 8.57 7.89
N GLY A 242 5.34 8.65 8.87
CA GLY A 242 6.18 9.83 9.08
C GLY A 242 7.22 10.00 7.97
N SER A 243 7.99 11.09 7.99
CA SER A 243 8.88 11.46 6.85
C SER A 243 10.02 10.49 6.54
N ALA A 244 10.43 9.65 7.50
CA ALA A 244 11.49 8.64 7.34
C ALA A 244 11.28 7.46 8.31
N THR A 245 12.02 6.37 8.12
CA THR A 245 12.01 5.22 9.04
C THR A 245 12.33 5.65 10.48
N GLY A 246 11.50 5.23 11.44
CA GLY A 246 11.62 5.61 12.84
C GLY A 246 11.00 6.97 13.20
N LYS A 247 10.54 7.78 12.24
CA LYS A 247 9.83 9.04 12.51
C LYS A 247 8.32 8.82 12.51
N ALA A 248 7.63 9.39 13.50
CA ALA A 248 6.18 9.26 13.66
C ALA A 248 5.42 10.05 12.59
N ALA A 249 4.21 9.59 12.24
CA ALA A 249 3.27 10.35 11.44
C ALA A 249 2.80 11.60 12.20
N ALA A 250 2.42 12.67 11.48
CA ALA A 250 1.83 13.83 12.12
C ALA A 250 0.36 13.53 12.50
N PRO A 251 -0.10 13.85 13.72
CA PRO A 251 -1.51 13.68 14.09
C PRO A 251 -2.48 14.42 13.15
N ALA A 252 -2.06 15.56 12.60
CA ALA A 252 -2.84 16.33 11.63
C ALA A 252 -3.07 15.56 10.32
N ASP A 253 -2.08 14.79 9.86
CA ASP A 253 -2.19 13.96 8.66
C ASP A 253 -3.22 12.85 8.86
N LEU A 254 -3.17 12.16 10.00
CA LEU A 254 -4.15 11.12 10.36
C LEU A 254 -5.57 11.69 10.45
N GLN A 255 -5.74 12.87 11.05
CA GLN A 255 -7.03 13.55 11.11
C GLN A 255 -7.53 13.94 9.72
N ALA A 256 -6.66 14.40 8.83
CA ALA A 256 -7.02 14.74 7.46
C ALA A 256 -7.45 13.49 6.66
N VAL A 257 -6.72 12.38 6.80
CA VAL A 257 -7.07 11.09 6.18
C VAL A 257 -8.40 10.57 6.73
N ARG A 258 -8.61 10.58 8.06
CA ARG A 258 -9.85 10.12 8.69
C ARG A 258 -11.08 10.93 8.26
N LYS A 259 -10.92 12.23 8.02
CA LYS A 259 -12.01 13.07 7.50
C LYS A 259 -12.36 12.77 6.04
N ALA A 260 -11.40 12.27 5.27
CA ALA A 260 -11.48 12.12 3.83
C ALA A 260 -11.77 10.68 3.37
N SER A 261 -11.61 9.70 4.27
CA SER A 261 -11.80 8.28 3.95
C SER A 261 -12.43 7.48 5.08
N SER A 262 -13.21 6.46 4.70
CA SER A 262 -13.81 5.48 5.61
C SER A 262 -12.99 4.19 5.79
N LEU A 263 -11.90 4.04 5.04
CA LEU A 263 -11.04 2.87 5.11
C LEU A 263 -10.26 2.79 6.44
N PRO A 264 -9.83 1.58 6.86
CA PRO A 264 -8.95 1.40 8.00
C PRO A 264 -7.64 2.17 7.81
N ILE A 265 -7.20 2.87 8.85
CA ILE A 265 -5.97 3.68 8.83
C ILE A 265 -4.91 2.99 9.69
N LEU A 266 -3.78 2.67 9.08
CA LEU A 266 -2.63 2.09 9.74
C LEU A 266 -1.51 3.12 9.85
N ILE A 267 -0.74 3.08 10.95
CA ILE A 267 0.50 3.85 11.06
C ILE A 267 1.69 2.97 10.68
N GLY A 268 2.45 3.40 9.67
CA GLY A 268 3.55 2.63 9.08
C GLY A 268 4.96 2.97 9.59
N SER A 269 5.11 3.91 10.54
CA SER A 269 6.44 4.26 11.07
C SER A 269 6.42 5.03 12.40
N GLY A 270 7.51 4.88 13.16
CA GLY A 270 7.87 5.78 14.26
C GLY A 270 7.02 5.67 15.52
N ILE A 271 6.32 4.56 15.68
CA ILE A 271 5.59 4.24 16.90
C ILE A 271 6.56 3.73 17.97
N THR A 272 6.39 4.25 19.17
CA THR A 272 7.15 3.90 20.37
C THR A 272 6.18 3.77 21.56
N PRO A 273 6.58 3.13 22.68
CA PRO A 273 5.75 3.05 23.88
C PRO A 273 5.31 4.43 24.40
N GLU A 274 6.15 5.44 24.22
CA GLU A 274 5.90 6.80 24.71
C GLU A 274 4.84 7.53 23.89
N ASN A 275 4.69 7.21 22.60
CA ASN A 275 3.79 7.93 21.69
C ASN A 275 2.55 7.15 21.25
N ILE A 276 2.53 5.81 21.35
CA ILE A 276 1.46 4.97 20.79
C ILE A 276 0.07 5.35 21.31
N ARG A 277 -0.04 5.72 22.60
CA ARG A 277 -1.30 6.18 23.21
C ARG A 277 -1.87 7.44 22.56
N SER A 278 -1.01 8.36 22.10
CA SER A 278 -1.45 9.59 21.42
C SER A 278 -2.06 9.33 20.04
N PHE A 279 -1.77 8.16 19.45
CA PHE A 279 -2.28 7.72 18.15
C PHE A 279 -3.39 6.68 18.25
N TRP A 280 -3.68 6.17 19.46
CA TRP A 280 -4.59 5.04 19.67
C TRP A 280 -5.98 5.28 19.08
N GLU A 281 -6.55 6.47 19.29
CA GLU A 281 -7.86 6.85 18.76
C GLU A 281 -7.84 7.28 17.29
N LEU A 282 -6.67 7.51 16.70
CA LEU A 282 -6.54 8.01 15.34
C LEU A 282 -6.29 6.91 14.30
N ALA A 283 -5.74 5.77 14.73
CA ALA A 283 -5.37 4.66 13.87
C ALA A 283 -6.05 3.36 14.29
N ASP A 284 -6.27 2.50 13.30
CA ASP A 284 -6.88 1.18 13.41
C ASP A 284 -5.82 0.08 13.55
N SER A 285 -4.55 0.34 13.20
CA SER A 285 -3.44 -0.60 13.40
C SER A 285 -2.07 0.08 13.34
N PHE A 286 -1.05 -0.61 13.86
CA PHE A 286 0.31 -0.09 13.99
C PHE A 286 1.33 -1.09 13.42
N ILE A 287 2.08 -0.69 12.40
CA ILE A 287 3.20 -1.46 11.85
C ILE A 287 4.50 -0.96 12.48
N ILE A 288 5.22 -1.85 13.17
CA ILE A 288 6.41 -1.51 13.94
C ILE A 288 7.57 -2.42 13.52
N GLY A 289 8.61 -1.80 12.96
CA GLY A 289 9.85 -2.48 12.57
C GLY A 289 11.03 -2.07 13.43
N SER A 290 11.66 -0.94 13.07
CA SER A 290 12.93 -0.52 13.66
C SER A 290 12.92 -0.40 15.19
N TYR A 291 11.82 0.06 15.81
CA TYR A 291 11.74 0.16 17.26
C TYR A 291 11.92 -1.20 17.95
N PHE A 292 11.43 -2.30 17.38
CA PHE A 292 11.57 -3.64 17.96
C PHE A 292 12.97 -4.22 17.85
N LYS A 293 13.86 -3.62 17.06
CA LYS A 293 15.27 -4.01 16.98
C LYS A 293 16.09 -3.35 18.10
N THR A 294 17.20 -3.97 18.47
CA THR A 294 18.16 -3.41 19.44
C THR A 294 18.61 -2.02 19.00
N ASP A 295 18.65 -1.08 19.95
CA ASP A 295 18.94 0.36 19.73
C ASP A 295 17.98 1.08 18.78
N GLY A 296 16.85 0.47 18.41
CA GLY A 296 15.92 1.04 17.44
C GLY A 296 16.44 1.04 15.99
N LEU A 297 17.51 0.27 15.71
CA LEU A 297 18.15 0.20 14.39
C LEU A 297 17.64 -1.01 13.62
N TRP A 298 17.00 -0.78 12.48
CA TRP A 298 16.35 -1.82 11.67
C TRP A 298 17.26 -2.99 11.27
N SER A 299 18.58 -2.75 11.17
CA SER A 299 19.61 -3.72 10.79
C SER A 299 20.06 -4.63 11.94
N ASN A 300 19.69 -4.32 13.18
CA ASN A 300 20.05 -5.10 14.35
C ASN A 300 19.04 -6.24 14.61
N SER A 301 19.40 -7.17 15.48
CA SER A 301 18.50 -8.23 15.96
C SER A 301 17.32 -7.68 16.75
N LEU A 302 16.26 -8.48 16.89
CA LEU A 302 15.13 -8.17 17.76
C LEU A 302 15.52 -8.03 19.23
N SER A 303 14.79 -7.17 19.94
CA SER A 303 14.84 -7.06 21.40
C SER A 303 13.45 -7.37 21.96
N LEU A 304 13.34 -8.52 22.64
CA LEU A 304 12.10 -8.93 23.29
C LEU A 304 11.61 -7.89 24.30
N GLU A 305 12.53 -7.29 25.06
CA GLU A 305 12.21 -6.21 26.00
C GLU A 305 11.49 -5.04 25.30
N ARG A 306 12.02 -4.59 24.17
CA ARG A 306 11.43 -3.46 23.41
C ARG A 306 10.06 -3.83 22.84
N ILE A 307 9.88 -5.07 22.41
CA ILE A 307 8.56 -5.58 22.00
C ILE A 307 7.56 -5.49 23.17
N LEU A 308 7.93 -6.06 24.31
CA LEU A 308 7.08 -6.08 25.50
C LEU A 308 6.76 -4.66 26.03
N ASN A 309 7.70 -3.72 25.91
CA ASN A 309 7.47 -2.33 26.31
C ASN A 309 6.33 -1.67 25.51
N VAL A 310 6.22 -1.94 24.20
CA VAL A 310 5.11 -1.41 23.39
C VAL A 310 3.80 -2.06 23.81
N LEU A 311 3.78 -3.39 23.94
CA LEU A 311 2.56 -4.12 24.32
C LEU A 311 2.06 -3.72 25.71
N ASN A 312 2.96 -3.49 26.67
CA ASN A 312 2.60 -3.02 28.00
C ASN A 312 2.11 -1.57 28.01
N ALA A 313 2.51 -0.74 27.04
CA ALA A 313 2.02 0.62 26.94
C ALA A 313 0.55 0.70 26.50
N ILE A 314 0.00 -0.33 25.87
CA ILE A 314 -1.38 -0.35 25.33
C ILE A 314 -2.33 -1.32 26.04
N ARG A 315 -1.81 -2.06 27.04
CA ARG A 315 -2.59 -2.92 27.93
C ARG A 315 -3.07 -2.16 29.16
#